data_AF-A0A060YHR5-F1
#
_entry.id   AF-A0A060YHR5-F1
#
_cell.length_a   1.000
_cell.length_b   1.000
_cell.length_c   1.000
_cell.angle_alpha   90.00
_cell.angle_beta   90.00
_cell.angle_gamma   90.00
#
_symmetry.space_group_name_H-M   'P 1'
#
loop_
_entity.id
_entity.type
_entity.pdbx_description
1 polymer ?
#
loop_
_entity_poly.entity_id
_entity_poly.type
_entity_poly.pdbx_seq_one_letter_code
_entity_poly.pdbx_strand_id
1 'polypeptide(L)'
;MNVGSHLQSFEESLRNYTGDDPLDPWDRFIEYLEKRLPAEDAKGMSLVLDRLVQRFLQEERYSNDIRYVNYCIKCASYYDEPIKLYSHIYSKGIGTRAAVLYVAWAQQFEQQGLLQQADAVYQRAMENQAEPADTVLQQYRRFQTSSSRGGTGASGETCVRNPLQTSHLVNQLQSHREPGPQYKVSYHISDVIRIISHVLINREI
;
A
#
# COMPACT_ATOMS: atom_id res chain seq x y z
N MET A 1 11.50 -2.63 22.32
CA MET A 1 10.34 -3.41 22.80
C MET A 1 10.31 -4.73 22.02
N ASN A 2 10.14 -5.91 22.65
CA ASN A 2 10.07 -7.17 21.89
C ASN A 2 8.65 -7.36 21.32
N VAL A 3 8.46 -7.00 20.05
CA VAL A 3 7.15 -7.06 19.39
C VAL A 3 6.65 -8.50 19.22
N GLY A 4 7.55 -9.45 18.96
CA GLY A 4 7.20 -10.87 18.82
C GLY A 4 6.54 -11.44 20.08
N SER A 5 7.08 -11.14 21.27
CA SER A 5 6.48 -11.59 22.53
C SER A 5 5.10 -10.98 22.77
N HIS A 6 4.90 -9.70 22.44
CA HIS A 6 3.59 -9.05 22.58
C HIS A 6 2.57 -9.64 21.60
N LEU A 7 3.00 -9.92 20.38
CA LEU A 7 2.17 -10.54 19.35
C LEU A 7 1.73 -11.95 19.77
N GLN A 8 2.63 -12.77 20.32
CA GLN A 8 2.28 -14.09 20.84
C GLN A 8 1.23 -14.02 21.96
N SER A 9 1.44 -13.18 22.96
CA SER A 9 0.47 -13.01 24.05
C SER A 9 -0.88 -12.47 23.57
N PHE A 10 -0.86 -11.62 22.54
CA PHE A 10 -2.08 -11.12 21.90
C PHE A 10 -2.82 -12.23 21.13
N GLU A 11 -2.12 -13.05 20.36
CA GLU A 11 -2.70 -14.20 19.66
C GLU A 11 -3.31 -15.22 20.64
N GLU A 12 -2.67 -15.44 21.79
CA GLU A 12 -3.23 -16.29 22.86
C GLU A 12 -4.51 -15.71 23.45
N SER A 13 -4.56 -14.40 23.69
CA SER A 13 -5.77 -13.69 24.12
C SER A 13 -6.90 -13.80 23.08
N LEU A 14 -6.54 -13.68 21.80
CA LEU A 14 -7.47 -13.84 20.68
C LEU A 14 -8.09 -15.23 20.58
N ARG A 15 -7.41 -16.31 21.01
CA ARG A 15 -8.00 -17.66 21.03
C ARG A 15 -9.21 -17.76 21.95
N ASN A 16 -9.24 -16.95 23.01
CA ASN A 16 -10.31 -16.89 23.98
C ASN A 16 -11.30 -15.74 23.69
N TYR A 17 -11.11 -15.02 22.58
CA TYR A 17 -11.96 -13.91 22.21
C TYR A 17 -13.30 -14.42 21.67
N THR A 18 -14.40 -13.95 22.27
CA THR A 18 -15.77 -14.34 21.91
C THR A 18 -16.54 -13.22 21.21
N GLY A 19 -15.87 -12.16 20.76
CA GLY A 19 -16.52 -11.07 20.04
C GLY A 19 -16.81 -11.42 18.58
N ASP A 20 -17.81 -10.74 17.99
CA ASP A 20 -18.26 -11.00 16.61
C ASP A 20 -17.27 -10.51 15.54
N ASP A 21 -16.46 -9.49 15.88
CA ASP A 21 -15.47 -8.88 14.97
C ASP A 21 -14.04 -9.19 15.44
N PRO A 22 -13.42 -10.30 14.99
CA PRO A 22 -12.03 -10.60 15.29
C PRO A 22 -11.04 -9.55 14.77
N LEU A 23 -11.43 -8.64 13.86
CA LEU A 23 -10.58 -7.58 13.32
C LEU A 23 -10.39 -6.39 14.28
N ASP A 24 -11.39 -6.05 15.10
CA ASP A 24 -11.34 -4.94 16.07
C ASP A 24 -10.17 -5.04 17.08
N PRO A 25 -9.89 -6.20 17.71
CA PRO A 25 -8.71 -6.35 18.56
C PRO A 25 -7.39 -6.09 17.82
N TRP A 26 -7.30 -6.44 16.53
CA TRP A 26 -6.11 -6.18 15.72
C TRP A 26 -5.93 -4.69 15.45
N ASP A 27 -7.01 -3.97 15.15
CA ASP A 27 -6.97 -2.51 14.97
C ASP A 27 -6.41 -1.83 16.21
N ARG A 28 -6.94 -2.18 17.39
CA ARG A 28 -6.45 -1.65 18.67
C ARG A 28 -5.00 -2.02 18.95
N PHE A 29 -4.59 -3.24 18.59
CA PHE A 29 -3.22 -3.69 18.77
C PHE A 29 -2.25 -2.94 17.85
N ILE A 30 -2.62 -2.72 16.59
CA ILE A 30 -1.83 -1.93 15.64
C ILE A 30 -1.73 -0.48 16.13
N GLU A 31 -2.84 0.14 16.53
CA GLU A 31 -2.84 1.51 17.05
C GLU A 31 -1.96 1.64 18.30
N TYR A 32 -2.03 0.66 19.20
CA TYR A 32 -1.18 0.57 20.38
C TYR A 32 0.31 0.47 20.01
N LEU A 33 0.64 -0.34 19.01
CA LEU A 33 2.01 -0.47 18.52
C LEU A 33 2.48 0.81 17.83
N GLU A 34 1.65 1.50 17.06
CA GLU A 34 2.01 2.79 16.45
C GLU A 34 2.32 3.87 17.48
N LYS A 35 1.62 3.85 18.63
CA LYS A 35 1.85 4.79 19.73
C LYS A 35 3.13 4.47 20.52
N ARG A 36 3.60 3.22 20.51
CA ARG A 36 4.72 2.75 21.34
C ARG A 36 6.00 2.43 20.57
N LEU A 37 5.88 2.07 19.31
CA LEU A 37 7.03 1.78 18.45
C LEU A 37 7.54 3.08 17.85
N PRO A 38 8.85 3.33 17.91
CA PRO A 38 9.45 4.42 17.15
C PRO A 38 9.31 4.12 15.64
N ALA A 39 9.23 5.16 14.80
CA ALA A 39 8.99 5.00 13.36
C ALA A 39 10.06 4.15 12.63
N GLU A 40 11.22 3.99 13.25
CA GLU A 40 12.34 3.15 12.80
C GLU A 40 12.13 1.65 13.04
N ASP A 41 11.19 1.25 13.91
CA ASP A 41 10.87 -0.16 14.22
C ASP A 41 9.92 -0.80 13.18
N ALA A 42 10.26 -0.61 11.91
CA ALA A 42 9.52 -1.15 10.77
C ALA A 42 9.40 -2.69 10.81
N LYS A 43 10.39 -3.39 11.41
CA LYS A 43 10.39 -4.86 11.52
C LYS A 43 9.24 -5.39 12.39
N GLY A 44 8.98 -4.69 13.49
CA GLY A 44 7.94 -5.08 14.43
C GLY A 44 6.56 -4.91 13.81
N MET A 45 6.34 -3.77 13.16
CA MET A 45 5.07 -3.48 12.49
C MET A 45 4.83 -4.42 11.30
N SER A 46 5.84 -4.67 10.47
CA SER A 46 5.69 -5.59 9.33
C SER A 46 5.35 -7.01 9.78
N LEU A 47 5.96 -7.51 10.87
CA LEU A 47 5.65 -8.82 11.43
C LEU A 47 4.17 -8.95 11.87
N VAL A 48 3.63 -7.90 12.50
CA VAL A 48 2.25 -7.89 12.99
C VAL A 48 1.27 -7.81 11.83
N LEU A 49 1.56 -6.97 10.83
CA LEU A 49 0.76 -6.88 9.61
C LEU A 49 0.80 -8.18 8.80
N ASP A 50 1.94 -8.86 8.74
CA ASP A 50 2.07 -10.17 8.08
C ASP A 50 1.14 -11.21 8.72
N ARG A 51 1.15 -11.31 10.06
CA ARG A 51 0.24 -12.20 10.80
C ARG A 51 -1.23 -11.85 10.62
N LEU A 52 -1.56 -10.55 10.64
CA LEU A 52 -2.92 -10.08 10.40
C LEU A 52 -3.38 -10.47 8.99
N VAL A 53 -2.60 -10.12 7.96
CA VAL A 53 -2.91 -10.45 6.56
C VAL A 53 -3.10 -11.95 6.41
N GLN A 54 -2.19 -12.76 6.97
CA GLN A 54 -2.25 -14.22 6.93
C GLN A 54 -3.53 -14.77 7.60
N ARG A 55 -3.93 -14.23 8.75
CA ARG A 55 -5.08 -14.71 9.53
C ARG A 55 -6.41 -14.44 8.83
N PHE A 56 -6.54 -13.26 8.21
CA PHE A 56 -7.77 -12.82 7.54
C PHE A 56 -7.80 -13.15 6.05
N LEU A 57 -6.70 -13.64 5.47
CA LEU A 57 -6.66 -14.08 4.07
C LEU A 57 -7.68 -15.19 3.77
N GLN A 58 -7.98 -16.01 4.78
CA GLN A 58 -8.95 -17.12 4.69
C GLN A 58 -10.37 -16.70 5.07
N GLU A 59 -10.55 -15.51 5.67
CA GLU A 59 -11.86 -15.04 6.09
C GLU A 59 -12.49 -14.17 5.00
N GLU A 60 -13.26 -14.80 4.11
CA GLU A 60 -13.94 -14.10 3.00
C GLU A 60 -14.88 -12.98 3.48
N ARG A 61 -15.36 -13.06 4.73
CA ARG A 61 -16.17 -11.99 5.38
C ARG A 61 -15.46 -10.63 5.34
N TYR A 62 -14.14 -10.62 5.48
CA TYR A 62 -13.33 -9.40 5.50
C TYR A 62 -12.68 -9.06 4.16
N SER A 63 -12.87 -9.91 3.13
CA SER A 63 -12.28 -9.71 1.80
C SER A 63 -12.50 -8.32 1.25
N ASN A 64 -13.70 -7.73 1.43
CA ASN A 64 -14.07 -6.41 0.94
C ASN A 64 -14.21 -5.35 2.06
N ASP A 65 -13.77 -5.66 3.29
CA ASP A 65 -13.75 -4.68 4.38
C ASP A 65 -12.61 -3.68 4.14
N ILE A 66 -12.94 -2.39 4.07
CA ILE A 66 -11.99 -1.30 3.84
C ILE A 66 -10.90 -1.25 4.92
N ARG A 67 -11.21 -1.62 6.18
CA ARG A 67 -10.22 -1.70 7.27
C ARG A 67 -9.14 -2.71 6.93
N TYR A 68 -9.54 -3.92 6.53
CA TYR A 68 -8.61 -4.99 6.17
C TYR A 68 -7.78 -4.63 4.93
N VAL A 69 -8.43 -4.10 3.89
CA VAL A 69 -7.75 -3.66 2.67
C VAL A 69 -6.69 -2.60 2.98
N ASN A 70 -6.98 -1.66 3.88
CA ASN A 70 -6.01 -0.65 4.32
C ASN A 70 -4.81 -1.27 5.04
N TYR A 71 -4.99 -2.29 5.88
CA TYR A 71 -3.85 -3.01 6.47
C TYR A 71 -3.02 -3.74 5.42
N CYS A 72 -3.65 -4.34 4.41
CA CYS A 72 -2.92 -4.96 3.31
C CYS A 72 -2.07 -3.94 2.53
N ILE A 73 -2.62 -2.75 2.25
CA ILE A 73 -1.90 -1.64 1.61
C ILE A 73 -0.75 -1.17 2.50
N LYS A 74 -0.99 -1.01 3.80
CA LYS A 74 0.02 -0.63 4.78
C LYS A 74 1.13 -1.68 4.83
N CYS A 75 0.78 -2.97 4.83
CA CYS A 75 1.71 -4.09 4.76
C CYS A 75 2.59 -3.97 3.51
N ALA A 76 2.00 -3.73 2.33
CA ALA A 76 2.72 -3.55 1.06
C ALA A 76 3.81 -2.48 1.13
N SER A 77 3.58 -1.38 1.85
CA SER A 77 4.54 -0.28 1.98
C SER A 77 5.86 -0.65 2.65
N TYR A 78 5.88 -1.72 3.45
CA TYR A 78 7.08 -2.22 4.12
C TYR A 78 7.96 -3.10 3.23
N TYR A 79 7.48 -3.58 2.09
CA TYR A 79 8.22 -4.45 1.18
C TYR A 79 8.84 -3.69 0.01
N ASP A 80 9.84 -4.29 -0.63
CA ASP A 80 10.46 -3.73 -1.84
C ASP A 80 9.60 -3.91 -3.09
N GLU A 81 8.75 -4.95 -3.11
CA GLU A 81 7.92 -5.30 -4.26
C GLU A 81 6.42 -5.24 -3.94
N PRO A 82 5.85 -4.07 -3.64
CA PRO A 82 4.43 -3.93 -3.27
C PRO A 82 3.48 -4.41 -4.36
N ILE A 83 3.86 -4.31 -5.65
CA ILE A 83 3.07 -4.77 -6.80
C ILE A 83 2.78 -6.27 -6.73
N LYS A 84 3.77 -7.09 -6.33
CA LYS A 84 3.57 -8.54 -6.17
C LYS A 84 2.59 -8.84 -5.04
N LEU A 85 2.61 -8.04 -3.96
CA LEU A 85 1.68 -8.21 -2.85
C LEU A 85 0.25 -7.92 -3.31
N TYR A 86 0.04 -6.78 -3.98
CA TYR A 86 -1.26 -6.40 -4.52
C TYR A 86 -1.84 -7.44 -5.46
N SER A 87 -1.02 -7.95 -6.39
CA SER A 87 -1.43 -9.03 -7.28
C SER A 87 -1.82 -10.29 -6.50
N HIS A 88 -1.06 -10.66 -5.46
CA HIS A 88 -1.35 -11.84 -4.65
C HIS A 88 -2.65 -11.69 -3.86
N ILE A 89 -2.86 -10.58 -3.13
CA ILE A 89 -4.10 -10.38 -2.37
C ILE A 89 -5.32 -10.27 -3.29
N TYR A 90 -5.16 -9.65 -4.47
CA TYR A 90 -6.20 -9.59 -5.48
C TYR A 90 -6.56 -10.99 -6.00
N SER A 91 -5.57 -11.86 -6.24
CA SER A 91 -5.80 -13.26 -6.65
C SER A 91 -6.55 -14.08 -5.61
N LYS A 92 -6.52 -13.65 -4.34
CA LYS A 92 -7.28 -14.24 -3.22
C LYS A 92 -8.66 -13.62 -3.03
N GLY A 93 -9.08 -12.70 -3.91
CA GLY A 93 -10.39 -12.05 -3.85
C GLY A 93 -10.47 -10.86 -2.89
N ILE A 94 -9.35 -10.43 -2.31
CA ILE A 94 -9.30 -9.34 -1.32
C ILE A 94 -9.31 -7.99 -2.03
N GLY A 95 -10.17 -7.09 -1.55
CA GLY A 95 -10.32 -5.73 -2.05
C GLY A 95 -10.80 -5.65 -3.49
N THR A 96 -11.41 -6.72 -4.02
CA THR A 96 -11.93 -6.77 -5.39
C THR A 96 -12.94 -5.65 -5.66
N ARG A 97 -13.71 -5.24 -4.64
CA ARG A 97 -14.62 -4.09 -4.73
C ARG A 97 -14.12 -2.82 -4.04
N ALA A 98 -12.87 -2.80 -3.57
CA ALA A 98 -12.35 -1.67 -2.80
C ALA A 98 -11.51 -0.74 -3.70
N ALA A 99 -12.01 0.47 -3.97
CA ALA A 99 -11.31 1.44 -4.82
C ALA A 99 -9.89 1.77 -4.32
N VAL A 100 -9.72 1.81 -3.00
CA VAL A 100 -8.45 2.13 -2.34
C VAL A 100 -7.33 1.15 -2.72
N LEU A 101 -7.65 -0.13 -2.94
CA LEU A 101 -6.69 -1.14 -3.38
C LEU A 101 -6.17 -0.83 -4.78
N TYR A 102 -7.09 -0.62 -5.73
CA TYR A 102 -6.73 -0.36 -7.12
C TYR A 102 -5.95 0.94 -7.28
N VAL A 103 -6.34 1.99 -6.55
CA VAL A 103 -5.62 3.27 -6.56
C VAL A 103 -4.20 3.09 -6.03
N ALA A 104 -4.02 2.44 -4.89
CA ALA A 104 -2.69 2.19 -4.33
C ALA A 104 -1.83 1.33 -5.26
N TRP A 105 -2.44 0.33 -5.91
CA TRP A 105 -1.76 -0.55 -6.85
C TRP A 105 -1.34 0.18 -8.14
N ALA A 106 -2.23 0.96 -8.74
CA ALA A 106 -1.94 1.76 -9.93
C ALA A 106 -0.85 2.81 -9.64
N GLN A 107 -0.89 3.47 -8.48
CA GLN A 107 0.15 4.40 -8.06
C GLN A 107 1.54 3.77 -7.93
N GLN A 108 1.64 2.50 -7.55
CA GLN A 108 2.93 1.79 -7.55
C GLN A 108 3.44 1.54 -8.98
N PHE A 109 2.55 1.20 -9.92
CA PHE A 109 2.93 1.10 -11.32
C PHE A 109 3.37 2.45 -11.91
N GLU A 110 2.69 3.54 -11.57
CA GLU A 110 3.08 4.90 -11.94
C GLU A 110 4.50 5.24 -11.45
N GLN A 111 4.82 4.91 -10.19
CA GLN A 111 6.15 5.13 -9.62
C GLN A 111 7.26 4.34 -10.32
N GLN A 112 6.93 3.16 -10.88
CA GLN A 112 7.87 2.36 -11.66
C GLN A 112 7.91 2.74 -13.15
N GLY A 113 7.12 3.74 -13.59
CA GLY A 113 7.01 4.14 -15.00
C GLY A 113 6.20 3.18 -15.88
N LEU A 114 5.49 2.24 -15.26
CA LEU A 114 4.71 1.19 -15.91
C LEU A 114 3.28 1.67 -16.19
N LEU A 115 3.15 2.68 -17.06
CA LEU A 115 1.87 3.36 -17.31
C LEU A 115 0.80 2.45 -17.91
N GLN A 116 1.17 1.52 -18.79
CA GLN A 116 0.20 0.58 -19.37
C GLN A 116 -0.42 -0.34 -18.32
N GLN A 117 0.39 -0.79 -17.36
CA GLN A 117 -0.08 -1.62 -16.25
C GLN A 117 -0.96 -0.80 -15.30
N ALA A 118 -0.59 0.45 -15.01
CA ALA A 118 -1.42 1.35 -14.21
C ALA A 118 -2.81 1.55 -14.85
N ASP A 119 -2.86 1.78 -16.18
CA ASP A 119 -4.13 1.90 -16.91
C ASP A 119 -4.98 0.63 -16.79
N ALA A 120 -4.37 -0.55 -16.99
CA ALA A 120 -5.06 -1.83 -16.83
C ALA A 120 -5.64 -2.04 -15.42
N VAL A 121 -4.95 -1.56 -14.37
CA VAL A 121 -5.45 -1.62 -12.99
C VAL A 121 -6.67 -0.71 -12.81
N TYR A 122 -6.66 0.50 -13.36
CA TYR A 122 -7.82 1.40 -13.32
C TYR A 122 -9.01 0.86 -14.11
N GLN A 123 -8.78 0.28 -15.30
CA GLN A 123 -9.83 -0.39 -16.07
C GLN A 123 -10.47 -1.52 -15.26
N ARG A 124 -9.64 -2.37 -14.67
CA ARG A 124 -10.09 -3.46 -13.79
C ARG A 124 -10.90 -2.96 -12.60
N ALA A 125 -10.54 -1.83 -12.01
CA ALA A 125 -11.29 -1.21 -10.93
C ALA A 125 -12.71 -0.80 -11.37
N MET A 126 -12.86 -0.29 -12.59
CA MET A 126 -14.15 0.05 -13.19
C MET A 126 -14.98 -1.20 -13.51
N GLU A 127 -14.35 -2.23 -14.07
CA GLU A 127 -14.99 -3.53 -14.36
C GLU A 127 -15.51 -4.21 -13.09
N ASN A 128 -14.74 -4.17 -12.01
CA ASN A 128 -15.13 -4.75 -10.71
C ASN A 128 -16.03 -3.83 -9.88
N GLN A 129 -16.47 -2.69 -10.44
CA GLN A 129 -17.34 -1.72 -9.77
C GLN A 129 -16.80 -1.32 -8.39
N ALA A 130 -15.51 -1.00 -8.32
CA ALA A 130 -14.85 -0.70 -7.07
C ALA A 130 -15.40 0.59 -6.43
N GLU A 131 -15.68 0.53 -5.13
CA GLU A 131 -16.31 1.61 -4.37
C GLU A 131 -15.29 2.30 -3.44
N PRO A 132 -15.33 3.64 -3.34
CA PRO A 132 -16.18 4.57 -4.10
C PRO A 132 -15.71 4.78 -5.54
N ALA A 133 -16.63 4.65 -6.50
CA ALA A 133 -16.35 4.78 -7.93
C ALA A 133 -15.83 6.18 -8.33
N ASP A 134 -16.29 7.22 -7.63
CA ASP A 134 -15.85 8.60 -7.85
C ASP A 134 -14.34 8.76 -7.62
N THR A 135 -13.81 8.09 -6.57
CA THR A 135 -12.37 8.11 -6.28
C THR A 135 -11.57 7.41 -7.37
N VAL A 136 -12.04 6.27 -7.88
CA VAL A 136 -11.38 5.58 -9.02
C VAL A 136 -11.32 6.52 -10.22
N LEU A 137 -12.44 7.13 -10.58
CA LEU A 137 -12.55 8.01 -11.74
C LEU A 137 -11.69 9.28 -11.59
N GLN A 138 -11.67 9.88 -10.40
CA GLN A 138 -10.85 11.05 -10.10
C GLN A 138 -9.36 10.73 -10.23
N GLN A 139 -8.90 9.62 -9.65
CA GLN A 139 -7.50 9.19 -9.75
C GLN A 139 -7.13 8.81 -11.18
N TYR A 140 -8.03 8.16 -11.91
CA TYR A 140 -7.80 7.81 -13.31
C TYR A 140 -7.63 9.04 -14.21
N ARG A 141 -8.47 10.08 -14.05
CA ARG A 141 -8.30 11.35 -14.78
C ARG A 141 -6.96 12.03 -14.45
N ARG A 142 -6.55 11.99 -13.18
CA ARG A 142 -5.26 12.52 -12.73
C ARG A 142 -4.10 11.76 -13.39
N PHE A 143 -4.16 10.44 -13.41
CA PHE A 143 -3.19 9.57 -14.06
C PHE A 143 -3.08 9.86 -15.57
N GLN A 144 -4.19 9.98 -16.29
CA GLN A 144 -4.18 10.31 -17.72
C GLN A 144 -3.52 11.66 -18.01
N THR A 145 -3.83 12.67 -17.19
CA THR A 145 -3.25 14.03 -17.31
C THR A 145 -1.74 14.03 -17.02
N SER A 146 -1.29 13.18 -16.09
CA SER A 146 0.14 13.02 -15.78
C SER A 146 0.88 12.29 -16.90
N SER A 147 0.29 11.21 -17.41
CA SER A 147 0.85 10.37 -18.47
C SER A 147 0.96 11.09 -19.81
N SER A 148 0.01 11.97 -20.15
CA SER A 148 0.07 12.78 -21.38
C SER A 148 1.16 13.85 -21.35
N ARG A 149 1.53 14.36 -20.17
CA ARG A 149 2.61 15.35 -19.99
C ARG A 149 4.02 14.75 -20.03
N GLY A 150 4.16 13.45 -19.76
CA GLY A 150 5.43 12.73 -19.83
C GLY A 150 5.80 12.22 -21.23
N GLY A 151 4.90 12.35 -22.20
CA GLY A 151 5.00 11.72 -23.51
C GLY A 151 4.75 12.65 -24.70
N THR A 152 5.33 13.85 -24.72
CA THR A 152 5.48 14.62 -25.97
C THR A 152 6.66 15.57 -25.87
N GLY A 153 7.80 15.15 -26.44
CA GLY A 153 8.71 16.10 -27.07
C GLY A 153 8.15 16.50 -28.44
N ALA A 154 7.94 17.81 -28.61
CA ALA A 154 7.82 18.59 -29.85
C ALA A 154 6.72 18.22 -30.90
N SER A 155 5.73 19.11 -31.07
CA SER A 155 5.54 19.98 -32.27
C SER A 155 4.15 20.64 -32.25
N GLY A 156 4.10 21.97 -32.32
CA GLY A 156 2.86 22.75 -32.39
C GLY A 156 3.01 24.25 -32.05
N GLU A 157 3.93 24.92 -32.75
CA GLU A 157 3.93 26.35 -33.17
C GLU A 157 3.57 27.50 -32.19
N THR A 158 4.65 28.19 -31.76
CA THR A 158 4.98 29.65 -31.81
C THR A 158 4.06 30.77 -31.24
N CYS A 159 4.73 31.62 -30.44
CA CYS A 159 4.55 33.07 -30.18
C CYS A 159 3.39 33.46 -29.23
N VAL A 160 3.60 34.14 -28.11
CA VAL A 160 4.19 35.49 -28.01
C VAL A 160 5.07 35.67 -26.76
N ARG A 161 6.28 36.17 -27.00
CA ARG A 161 7.24 36.77 -26.03
C ARG A 161 6.73 38.19 -25.70
N ASN A 162 6.78 38.72 -24.48
CA ASN A 162 7.99 39.37 -23.95
C ASN A 162 7.86 39.85 -22.48
N PRO A 163 8.98 40.24 -21.84
CA PRO A 163 9.26 40.10 -20.42
C PRO A 163 9.17 41.42 -19.67
N LEU A 164 9.02 41.38 -18.34
CA LEU A 164 9.57 42.42 -17.47
C LEU A 164 10.07 41.85 -16.15
N GLN A 165 11.28 42.28 -15.83
CA GLN A 165 12.05 42.01 -14.63
C GLN A 165 11.32 42.49 -13.38
N THR A 166 11.44 41.74 -12.28
CA THR A 166 11.66 42.35 -10.97
C THR A 166 12.43 41.39 -10.09
N SER A 167 13.69 41.77 -9.92
CA SER A 167 14.66 41.29 -8.95
C SER A 167 14.11 41.27 -7.52
N HIS A 168 14.06 40.12 -6.87
CA HIS A 168 14.05 40.06 -5.41
C HIS A 168 15.00 38.95 -4.93
N LEU A 169 16.18 39.43 -4.55
CA LEU A 169 17.10 38.95 -3.51
C LEU A 169 17.30 37.44 -3.39
N VAL A 170 18.50 37.04 -3.83
CA VAL A 170 19.20 35.82 -3.42
C VAL A 170 19.17 35.74 -1.89
N ASN A 171 18.49 34.74 -1.35
CA ASN A 171 18.76 34.26 0.00
C ASN A 171 19.24 32.82 -0.14
N GLN A 172 20.56 32.75 -0.18
CA GLN A 172 21.37 31.55 -0.18
C GLN A 172 21.17 30.86 1.17
N LEU A 173 20.34 29.82 1.19
CA LEU A 173 20.48 28.73 2.14
C LEU A 173 20.11 27.43 1.42
N GLN A 174 21.08 26.87 0.70
CA GLN A 174 21.07 25.46 0.34
C GLN A 174 21.07 24.64 1.63
N SER A 175 19.88 24.31 2.14
CA SER A 175 19.75 23.10 2.96
C SER A 175 19.73 21.95 1.96
N HIS A 176 20.93 21.46 1.62
CA HIS A 176 21.08 20.10 1.13
C HIS A 176 20.51 19.18 2.21
N ARG A 177 19.20 18.93 2.14
CA ARG A 177 18.61 17.80 2.83
C ARG A 177 18.95 16.60 1.97
N GLU A 178 20.18 16.14 2.13
CA GLU A 178 20.58 14.79 1.76
C GLU A 178 19.45 13.85 2.23
N PRO A 179 18.84 13.04 1.35
CA PRO A 179 18.01 11.95 1.83
C PRO A 179 18.95 11.04 2.62
N GLY A 180 18.92 11.19 3.95
CA GLY A 180 19.64 10.31 4.85
C GLY A 180 19.34 8.86 4.46
N PRO A 181 20.31 7.95 4.59
CA PRO A 181 20.13 6.57 4.18
C PRO A 181 18.87 6.02 4.85
N GLN A 182 17.81 5.88 4.05
CA GLN A 182 16.71 5.02 4.44
C GLN A 182 17.33 3.63 4.43
N TYR A 183 17.73 3.15 5.61
CA TYR A 183 18.00 1.75 5.85
C TYR A 183 16.66 1.01 5.69
N LYS A 184 16.20 0.91 4.44
CA LYS A 184 15.11 0.04 4.07
C LYS A 184 15.70 -1.35 4.20
N VAL A 185 15.43 -1.97 5.34
CA VAL A 185 15.67 -3.40 5.49
C VAL A 185 14.84 -4.04 4.39
N SER A 186 15.50 -4.57 3.37
CA SER A 186 14.80 -5.16 2.24
C SER A 186 14.07 -6.41 2.70
N TYR A 187 12.74 -6.36 2.69
CA TYR A 187 11.89 -7.52 2.97
C TYR A 187 11.47 -8.13 1.64
N HIS A 188 11.96 -9.34 1.37
CA HIS A 188 11.62 -10.03 0.14
C HIS A 188 10.18 -10.53 0.21
N ILE A 189 9.38 -10.19 -0.79
CA ILE A 189 8.00 -10.68 -0.89
C ILE A 189 7.92 -12.22 -0.94
N SER A 190 8.99 -12.87 -1.38
CA SER A 190 9.12 -14.33 -1.35
C SER A 190 8.97 -14.89 0.06
N ASP A 191 9.40 -14.18 1.10
CA ASP A 191 9.23 -14.65 2.48
C ASP A 191 7.77 -14.58 2.91
N VAL A 192 7.04 -13.53 2.53
CA VAL A 192 5.60 -13.39 2.81
C VAL A 192 4.78 -14.40 2.03
N ILE A 193 5.01 -14.52 0.72
CA ILE A 193 4.28 -15.49 -0.12
C ILE A 193 4.62 -16.90 0.33
N ARG A 194 5.87 -17.17 0.74
CA ARG A 194 6.25 -18.47 1.34
C ARG A 194 5.53 -18.68 2.66
N ILE A 195 5.46 -17.71 3.57
CA ILE A 195 4.72 -17.83 4.84
C ILE A 195 3.22 -18.08 4.57
N ILE A 196 2.62 -17.33 3.66
CA ILE A 196 1.21 -17.47 3.26
C ILE A 196 0.96 -18.83 2.59
N SER A 197 1.85 -19.29 1.71
CA SER A 197 1.71 -20.56 0.97
C SER A 197 2.03 -21.79 1.83
N HIS A 198 2.98 -21.70 2.77
CA HIS A 198 3.41 -22.83 3.61
C HIS A 198 2.38 -23.21 4.67
N VAL A 199 1.47 -22.31 5.05
CA VAL A 199 0.38 -22.60 5.98
C VAL A 199 -0.84 -23.21 5.29
N LEU A 200 -1.04 -22.98 3.99
CA LEU A 200 -2.10 -23.65 3.21
C LEU A 200 -1.85 -25.16 3.04
N ILE A 201 -0.59 -25.60 3.13
CA ILE A 201 -0.21 -27.03 2.96
C ILE A 201 -0.24 -27.81 4.29
N ASN A 202 -0.11 -27.14 5.45
CA ASN A 202 0.05 -27.80 6.75
C ASN A 202 -1.26 -27.99 7.54
N ARG A 203 -2.43 -27.94 6.89
CA ARG A 203 -3.74 -28.14 7.55
C ARG A 203 -4.67 -29.15 6.86
N GLU A 204 -4.13 -30.00 6.00
CA GLU A 204 -4.83 -31.16 5.42
C GLU A 204 -4.41 -32.51 6.07
N ILE A 205 -3.98 -32.51 7.34
CA ILE A 205 -3.74 -33.75 8.10
C ILE A 205 -4.41 -33.65 9.47
#